data_AF-A0A529XHD0-F1
#
_entry.id   AF-A0A529XHD0-F1
#
_cell.length_a   1.000
_cell.length_b   1.000
_cell.length_c   1.000
_cell.angle_alpha   90.00
_cell.angle_beta   90.00
_cell.angle_gamma   90.00
#
_symmetry.space_group_name_H-M   'P 1'
#
loop_
_entity.id
_entity.type
_entity.pdbx_description
1 polymer ?
#
loop_
_entity_poly.entity_id
_entity_poly.type
_entity_poly.pdbx_seq_one_letter_code
_entity_poly.pdbx_strand_id
1 'polypeptide(L)'
;VEACHTVAYYYWGKDPTWALGAAVPFSLNARGMNAWHYHGGGIDLFNEFLATQGLFGLPGGNTGVQMGGWFRKQINTVADLSGLKMRIGGFAGKVVQKLGVVPQQIAGGDIYPALEKGTIDAAEWVGPYDDEKLGFYKVAPYYYYPGWWEGGPTVHLLFNKAKYEELSPAYKSLVHT
;
A
#
# COMPACT_ATOMS: atom_id res chain seq x y z
N VAL A 1 -7.69 6.80 -18.99
CA VAL A 1 -6.39 6.13 -19.23
C VAL A 1 -6.65 4.64 -19.39
N GLU A 2 -5.84 3.98 -20.21
CA GLU A 2 -5.94 2.56 -20.56
C GLU A 2 -5.41 1.67 -19.44
N ALA A 3 -4.41 2.16 -18.70
CA ALA A 3 -3.83 1.46 -17.56
C ALA A 3 -3.36 2.45 -16.48
N CYS A 4 -3.15 1.94 -15.27
CA CYS A 4 -2.43 2.63 -14.19
C CYS A 4 -1.53 1.67 -13.41
N HIS A 5 -0.55 2.23 -12.72
CA HIS A 5 0.29 1.52 -11.77
C HIS A 5 0.01 2.05 -10.36
N THR A 6 -0.46 1.18 -9.47
CA THR A 6 -1.01 1.60 -8.17
C THR A 6 -0.98 0.46 -7.16
N VAL A 7 -1.04 0.77 -5.88
CA VAL A 7 -1.33 -0.21 -4.82
C VAL A 7 -2.83 -0.24 -4.59
N ALA A 8 -3.41 -1.43 -4.72
CA ALA A 8 -4.86 -1.61 -4.69
C ALA A 8 -5.50 -1.18 -3.36
N TYR A 9 -4.77 -1.26 -2.25
CA TYR A 9 -5.28 -0.82 -0.95
C TYR A 9 -5.64 0.68 -0.90
N TYR A 10 -5.19 1.54 -1.82
CA TYR A 10 -5.64 2.94 -1.85
C TYR A 10 -7.14 3.08 -2.06
N TYR A 11 -7.79 2.05 -2.64
CA TYR A 11 -9.22 2.04 -2.92
C TYR A 11 -10.04 1.32 -1.83
N TRP A 12 -9.46 1.02 -0.66
CA TRP A 12 -10.15 0.32 0.44
C TRP A 12 -11.43 1.04 0.89
N GLY A 13 -11.48 2.38 0.77
CA GLY A 13 -12.66 3.17 1.10
C GLY A 13 -13.83 2.99 0.14
N LYS A 14 -13.58 2.46 -1.08
CA LYS A 14 -14.62 2.06 -2.03
C LYS A 14 -15.14 0.66 -1.70
N ASP A 15 -14.22 -0.28 -1.45
CA ASP A 15 -14.51 -1.64 -0.99
C ASP A 15 -13.25 -2.21 -0.31
N PRO A 16 -13.31 -2.72 0.93
CA PRO A 16 -12.14 -3.30 1.59
C PRO A 16 -11.47 -4.46 0.83
N THR A 17 -12.20 -5.14 -0.05
CA THR A 17 -11.70 -6.22 -0.92
C THR A 17 -10.53 -5.76 -1.78
N TRP A 18 -10.49 -4.48 -2.17
CA TRP A 18 -9.36 -3.87 -2.88
C TRP A 18 -8.01 -4.07 -2.18
N ALA A 19 -8.00 -4.08 -0.85
CA ALA A 19 -6.75 -4.23 -0.10
C ALA A 19 -6.19 -5.66 -0.16
N LEU A 20 -7.04 -6.68 -0.36
CA LEU A 20 -6.64 -8.09 -0.30
C LEU A 20 -5.69 -8.50 -1.43
N GLY A 21 -5.83 -7.91 -2.62
CA GLY A 21 -4.87 -8.14 -3.71
C GLY A 21 -3.50 -7.51 -3.44
N ALA A 22 -3.44 -6.40 -2.70
CA ALA A 22 -2.19 -5.67 -2.44
C ALA A 22 -1.53 -6.08 -1.12
N ALA A 23 -2.07 -5.61 0.01
CA ALA A 23 -1.63 -5.92 1.36
C ALA A 23 -2.72 -5.56 2.38
N VAL A 24 -2.79 -6.38 3.42
CA VAL A 24 -3.53 -6.11 4.66
C VAL A 24 -2.63 -6.44 5.85
N PRO A 25 -2.89 -5.87 7.04
CA PRO A 25 -2.07 -6.11 8.20
C PRO A 25 -1.89 -7.59 8.54
N PHE A 26 -0.64 -7.96 8.85
CA PHE A 26 -0.22 -9.32 9.18
C PHE A 26 -0.44 -10.36 8.07
N SER A 27 -0.54 -9.92 6.81
CA SER A 27 -0.60 -10.81 5.64
C SER A 27 0.77 -11.41 5.28
N LEU A 28 0.81 -12.14 4.16
CA LEU A 28 1.97 -12.83 3.62
C LEU A 28 3.12 -11.86 3.30
N ASN A 29 4.35 -12.38 3.38
CA ASN A 29 5.50 -11.69 2.83
C ASN A 29 5.51 -11.75 1.30
N ALA A 30 6.45 -11.04 0.65
CA ALA A 30 6.53 -10.96 -0.81
C ALA A 30 6.55 -12.33 -1.51
N ARG A 31 7.32 -13.30 -0.99
CA ARG A 31 7.39 -14.66 -1.57
C ARG A 31 6.07 -15.41 -1.41
N GLY A 32 5.44 -15.32 -0.24
CA GLY A 32 4.15 -15.94 0.03
C GLY A 32 3.03 -15.33 -0.83
N MET A 33 2.99 -14.00 -0.92
CA MET A 33 2.01 -13.27 -1.73
C MET A 33 2.15 -13.63 -3.21
N ASN A 34 3.38 -13.69 -3.74
CA ASN A 34 3.61 -14.12 -5.13
C ASN A 34 3.22 -15.59 -5.35
N ALA A 35 3.53 -16.50 -4.41
CA ALA A 35 3.10 -17.89 -4.52
C ALA A 35 1.57 -18.01 -4.59
N TRP A 36 0.85 -17.24 -3.77
CA TRP A 36 -0.61 -17.18 -3.82
C TRP A 36 -1.13 -16.58 -5.13
N HIS A 37 -0.57 -15.46 -5.59
CA HIS A 37 -0.97 -14.83 -6.85
C HIS A 37 -0.83 -15.76 -8.06
N TYR A 38 0.36 -16.32 -8.27
CA TYR A 38 0.69 -17.05 -9.51
C TYR A 38 0.34 -18.53 -9.46
N HIS A 39 0.23 -19.13 -8.27
CA HIS A 39 0.04 -20.58 -8.12
C HIS A 39 -1.08 -20.97 -7.14
N GLY A 40 -1.58 -20.03 -6.34
CA GLY A 40 -2.69 -20.24 -5.41
C GLY A 40 -4.04 -19.71 -5.92
N GLY A 41 -4.13 -19.28 -7.18
CA GLY A 41 -5.34 -18.71 -7.78
C GLY A 41 -5.62 -17.25 -7.41
N GLY A 42 -4.65 -16.55 -6.79
CA GLY A 42 -4.87 -15.18 -6.30
C GLY A 42 -5.12 -14.16 -7.41
N ILE A 43 -4.46 -14.30 -8.57
CA ILE A 43 -4.70 -13.43 -9.73
C ILE A 43 -6.13 -13.59 -10.24
N ASP A 44 -6.64 -14.83 -10.35
CA ASP A 44 -7.98 -15.09 -10.86
C ASP A 44 -9.05 -14.57 -9.89
N LEU A 45 -8.89 -14.87 -8.61
CA LEU A 45 -9.79 -14.39 -7.55
C LEU A 45 -9.84 -12.86 -7.50
N PHE A 46 -8.70 -12.19 -7.60
CA PHE A 46 -8.69 -10.73 -7.59
C PHE A 46 -9.28 -10.15 -8.88
N ASN A 47 -9.07 -10.80 -10.03
CA ASN A 47 -9.69 -10.38 -11.29
C ASN A 47 -11.20 -10.62 -11.35
N GLU A 48 -11.74 -11.62 -10.65
CA GLU A 48 -13.18 -11.79 -10.48
C GLU A 48 -13.80 -10.54 -9.83
N PHE A 49 -13.16 -10.05 -8.76
CA PHE A 49 -13.55 -8.79 -8.13
C PHE A 49 -13.31 -7.57 -9.04
N LEU A 50 -12.14 -7.44 -9.66
CA LEU A 50 -11.82 -6.29 -10.54
C LEU A 50 -12.75 -6.22 -11.75
N ALA A 51 -13.24 -7.36 -12.24
CA ALA A 51 -14.20 -7.40 -13.35
C ALA A 51 -15.51 -6.67 -13.01
N THR A 52 -15.96 -6.71 -11.75
CA THR A 52 -17.14 -5.94 -11.31
C THR A 52 -16.89 -4.42 -11.31
N GLN A 53 -15.63 -4.01 -11.44
CA GLN A 53 -15.18 -2.63 -11.52
C GLN A 53 -14.79 -2.23 -12.95
N GLY A 54 -14.96 -3.12 -13.94
CA GLY A 54 -14.55 -2.89 -15.32
C GLY A 54 -13.03 -2.91 -15.53
N LEU A 55 -12.30 -3.66 -14.69
CA LEU A 55 -10.84 -3.71 -14.68
C LEU A 55 -10.30 -5.13 -14.83
N PHE A 56 -9.05 -5.21 -15.28
CA PHE A 56 -8.19 -6.39 -15.23
C PHE A 56 -6.87 -6.00 -14.57
N GLY A 57 -6.29 -6.86 -13.74
CA GLY A 57 -5.11 -6.55 -12.93
C GLY A 57 -4.08 -7.67 -12.89
N LEU A 58 -2.81 -7.27 -12.87
CA LEU A 58 -1.67 -8.16 -12.69
C LEU A 58 -0.71 -7.60 -11.63
N PRO A 59 -0.01 -8.45 -10.86
CA PRO A 59 1.10 -8.00 -10.05
C PRO A 59 2.17 -7.32 -10.91
N GLY A 60 2.60 -6.13 -10.52
CA GLY A 60 3.56 -5.28 -11.23
C GLY A 60 4.74 -4.84 -10.37
N GLY A 61 4.93 -5.45 -9.21
CA GLY A 61 6.01 -5.13 -8.27
C GLY A 61 5.66 -5.51 -6.84
N ASN A 62 6.67 -5.58 -5.98
CA ASN A 62 6.51 -5.79 -4.55
C ASN A 62 7.65 -5.10 -3.81
N THR A 63 7.36 -4.43 -2.69
CA THR A 63 8.38 -3.69 -1.93
C THR A 63 9.10 -4.55 -0.88
N GLY A 64 8.60 -5.75 -0.58
CA GLY A 64 9.05 -6.53 0.57
C GLY A 64 8.37 -6.07 1.87
N VAL A 65 8.98 -6.40 3.00
CA VAL A 65 8.48 -5.91 4.30
C VAL A 65 8.79 -4.42 4.40
N GLN A 66 7.75 -3.61 4.58
CA GLN A 66 7.92 -2.18 4.77
C GLN A 66 8.41 -1.82 6.18
N MET A 67 8.88 -0.59 6.32
CA MET A 67 9.24 -0.01 7.63
C MET A 67 8.02 0.50 8.38
N GLY A 68 8.14 0.63 9.71
CA GLY A 68 7.08 1.05 10.62
C GLY A 68 6.83 2.57 10.65
N GLY A 69 7.52 3.34 9.82
CA GLY A 69 7.32 4.77 9.67
C GLY A 69 8.21 5.66 10.55
N TRP A 70 8.13 6.96 10.27
CA TRP A 70 8.90 8.04 10.87
C TRP A 70 8.06 8.84 11.85
N PHE A 71 8.61 9.05 13.05
CA PHE A 71 7.90 9.69 14.15
C PHE A 71 8.72 10.84 14.74
N ARG A 72 8.03 11.89 15.16
CA ARG A 72 8.64 13.04 15.87
C ARG A 72 9.02 12.72 17.32
N LYS A 73 8.39 11.70 17.91
CA LYS A 73 8.59 11.26 19.31
C LYS A 73 8.69 9.74 19.36
N GLN A 74 9.28 9.21 20.41
CA GLN A 74 9.28 7.77 20.66
C GLN A 74 7.86 7.29 20.98
N ILE A 75 7.53 6.12 20.45
CA ILE A 75 6.37 5.30 20.78
C ILE A 75 6.89 4.08 21.54
N ASN A 76 6.57 3.98 22.83
CA ASN A 76 7.02 2.89 23.70
C ASN A 76 5.86 2.00 24.16
N THR A 77 4.65 2.57 24.19
CA THR A 77 3.43 1.91 24.66
C THR A 77 2.28 2.20 23.72
N VAL A 78 1.21 1.41 23.81
CA VAL A 78 -0.03 1.65 23.04
C VAL A 78 -0.65 3.01 23.38
N ALA A 79 -0.47 3.52 24.60
CA ALA A 79 -0.98 4.83 25.00
C ALA A 79 -0.37 5.98 24.19
N ASP A 80 0.88 5.84 23.74
CA ASP A 80 1.59 6.85 22.94
C ASP A 80 0.97 7.01 21.53
N LEU A 81 0.12 6.07 21.09
CA LEU A 81 -0.59 6.15 19.81
C LEU A 81 -1.84 7.04 19.88
N SER A 82 -2.36 7.31 21.07
CA SER A 82 -3.61 8.05 21.24
C SER A 82 -3.48 9.50 20.79
N GLY A 83 -4.31 9.91 19.82
CA GLY A 83 -4.31 11.25 19.24
C GLY A 83 -3.23 11.50 18.20
N LEU A 84 -2.35 10.52 17.92
CA LEU A 84 -1.27 10.66 16.95
C LEU A 84 -1.84 10.86 15.54
N LYS A 85 -1.55 11.99 14.89
CA LYS A 85 -1.94 12.24 13.50
C LYS A 85 -0.92 11.58 12.58
N MET A 86 -1.25 10.39 12.09
CA MET A 86 -0.32 9.60 11.28
C MET A 86 -0.79 9.52 9.84
N ARG A 87 0.07 9.86 8.88
CA ARG A 87 -0.14 9.46 7.49
C ARG A 87 0.12 7.96 7.40
N ILE A 88 -0.90 7.19 7.04
CA ILE A 88 -0.82 5.73 6.86
C ILE A 88 -1.71 5.26 5.71
N GLY A 89 -1.14 4.44 4.83
CA GLY A 89 -1.75 3.91 3.62
C GLY A 89 -2.75 2.78 3.90
N GLY A 90 -3.74 2.69 3.00
CA GLY A 90 -4.59 1.52 2.90
C GLY A 90 -5.46 1.21 4.11
N PHE A 91 -5.80 -0.07 4.24
CA PHE A 91 -6.72 -0.57 5.28
C PHE A 91 -6.12 -0.48 6.70
N ALA A 92 -4.80 -0.33 6.83
CA ALA A 92 -4.11 -0.19 8.10
C ALA A 92 -4.61 0.98 8.95
N GLY A 93 -5.04 2.07 8.28
CA GLY A 93 -5.69 3.21 8.93
C GLY A 93 -6.85 2.80 9.84
N LYS A 94 -7.68 1.83 9.43
CA LYS A 94 -8.80 1.32 10.23
C LYS A 94 -8.37 0.54 11.47
N VAL A 95 -7.22 -0.13 11.42
CA VAL A 95 -6.66 -0.87 12.55
C VAL A 95 -6.09 0.10 13.57
N VAL A 96 -5.22 1.01 13.15
CA VAL A 96 -4.59 1.97 14.07
C VAL A 96 -5.59 2.98 14.64
N GLN A 97 -6.69 3.27 13.93
CA GLN A 97 -7.80 4.07 14.46
C GLN A 97 -8.39 3.46 15.75
N LYS A 98 -8.46 2.13 15.85
CA LYS A 98 -8.92 1.46 17.08
C LYS A 98 -7.94 1.60 18.25
N LEU A 99 -6.69 1.94 17.96
CA LEU A 99 -5.64 2.22 18.96
C LEU A 99 -5.55 3.71 19.32
N GLY A 100 -6.44 4.55 18.79
CA GLY A 100 -6.49 5.98 19.08
C GLY A 100 -5.72 6.87 18.09
N VAL A 101 -5.06 6.29 17.08
CA VAL A 101 -4.41 7.07 16.00
C VAL A 101 -5.47 7.79 15.17
N VAL A 102 -5.13 8.97 14.66
CA VAL A 102 -5.94 9.75 13.72
C VAL A 102 -5.33 9.62 12.31
N PRO A 103 -5.68 8.58 11.54
CA PRO A 103 -5.05 8.31 10.25
C PRO A 103 -5.39 9.38 9.21
N GLN A 104 -4.39 9.81 8.43
CA GLN A 104 -4.52 10.77 7.33
C GLN A 104 -4.17 10.12 6.00
N GLN A 105 -4.95 10.41 4.95
CA GLN A 105 -4.67 10.00 3.58
C GLN A 105 -4.00 11.15 2.83
N ILE A 106 -2.71 10.99 2.51
CA ILE A 106 -1.88 12.00 1.85
C ILE A 106 -1.04 11.28 0.79
N ALA A 107 -0.99 11.85 -0.42
CA ALA A 107 -0.18 11.34 -1.52
C ALA A 107 1.32 11.50 -1.23
N GLY A 108 2.17 10.62 -1.79
CA GLY A 108 3.59 10.51 -1.44
C GLY A 108 4.36 11.84 -1.45
N GLY A 109 4.18 12.65 -2.50
CA GLY A 109 4.86 13.95 -2.64
C GLY A 109 4.48 15.00 -1.62
N ASP A 110 3.32 14.86 -0.97
CA ASP A 110 2.79 15.83 -0.01
C ASP A 110 3.06 15.43 1.46
N ILE A 111 3.66 14.25 1.69
CA ILE A 111 3.94 13.76 3.05
C ILE A 111 5.01 14.62 3.74
N TYR A 112 6.12 14.92 3.07
CA TYR A 112 7.22 15.68 3.67
C TYR A 112 6.76 17.09 4.09
N PRO A 113 6.09 17.90 3.23
CA PRO A 113 5.58 19.20 3.64
C PRO A 113 4.59 19.14 4.81
N ALA A 114 3.75 18.09 4.87
CA ALA A 114 2.81 17.89 5.97
C ALA A 114 3.52 17.56 7.29
N LEU A 115 4.53 16.68 7.22
CA LEU A 115 5.41 16.41 8.35
C LEU A 115 6.12 17.69 8.78
N GLU A 116 6.84 18.39 7.89
CA GLU A 116 7.62 19.59 8.19
C GLU A 116 6.79 20.68 8.89
N LYS A 117 5.58 20.97 8.38
CA LYS A 117 4.64 21.95 8.95
C LYS A 117 3.96 21.48 10.25
N GLY A 118 4.10 20.20 10.61
CA GLY A 118 3.48 19.62 11.80
C GLY A 118 1.96 19.44 11.68
N THR A 119 1.44 19.34 10.46
CA THR A 119 0.02 18.98 10.27
C THR A 119 -0.23 17.50 10.57
N ILE A 120 0.81 16.68 10.41
CA ILE A 120 0.91 15.30 10.87
C ILE A 120 2.11 15.10 11.80
N ASP A 121 1.97 14.15 12.73
CA ASP A 121 2.96 13.82 13.77
C ASP A 121 3.89 12.68 13.35
N ALA A 122 3.41 11.82 12.45
CA ALA A 122 4.12 10.65 11.95
C ALA A 122 3.69 10.31 10.51
N ALA A 123 4.54 9.60 9.78
CA ALA A 123 4.21 9.07 8.46
C ALA A 123 4.91 7.75 8.19
N GLU A 124 4.23 6.85 7.49
CA GLU A 124 4.85 5.70 6.84
C GLU A 124 4.76 5.84 5.31
N TRP A 125 5.65 5.15 4.59
CA TRP A 125 5.69 5.16 3.13
C TRP A 125 6.12 3.82 2.51
N VAL A 126 7.42 3.49 2.55
CA VAL A 126 7.92 2.21 2.01
C VAL A 126 9.04 1.66 2.88
N GLY A 127 10.18 2.35 2.93
CA GLY A 127 11.41 1.77 3.42
C GLY A 127 12.62 2.64 3.13
N PRO A 128 13.84 2.21 3.54
CA PRO A 128 15.00 3.10 3.66
C PRO A 128 15.30 3.94 2.41
N TYR A 129 15.23 3.34 1.22
CA TYR A 129 15.60 4.00 -0.04
C TYR A 129 14.63 5.12 -0.44
N ASP A 130 13.33 4.83 -0.47
CA ASP A 130 12.33 5.82 -0.88
C ASP A 130 12.12 6.88 0.20
N ASP A 131 12.15 6.48 1.46
CA ASP A 131 11.96 7.36 2.60
C ASP A 131 13.13 8.36 2.75
N GLU A 132 14.36 7.95 2.45
CA GLU A 132 15.52 8.86 2.38
C GLU A 132 15.33 9.91 1.30
N LYS A 133 14.90 9.50 0.10
CA LYS A 133 14.63 10.42 -1.02
C LYS A 133 13.53 11.43 -0.69
N LEU A 134 12.51 11.01 0.06
CA LEU A 134 11.44 11.89 0.53
C LEU A 134 11.87 12.77 1.72
N GLY A 135 12.98 12.45 2.39
CA GLY A 135 13.61 13.32 3.37
C GLY A 135 13.00 13.31 4.77
N PHE A 136 12.17 12.32 5.12
CA PHE A 136 11.44 12.30 6.41
C PHE A 136 12.38 12.39 7.63
N TYR A 137 13.57 11.79 7.51
CA TYR A 137 14.62 11.82 8.53
C TYR A 137 15.04 13.24 8.97
N LYS A 138 14.80 14.27 8.14
CA LYS A 138 15.13 15.66 8.46
C LYS A 138 14.19 16.28 9.51
N VAL A 139 12.98 15.73 9.67
CA VAL A 139 11.90 16.32 10.50
C VAL A 139 11.30 15.35 11.52
N ALA A 140 11.50 14.05 11.35
CA ALA A 140 11.04 13.00 12.24
C ALA A 140 12.20 12.01 12.47
N PRO A 141 12.88 12.02 13.65
CA PRO A 141 14.14 11.30 13.82
C PRO A 141 13.99 9.81 14.19
N TYR A 142 12.79 9.36 14.55
CA TYR A 142 12.58 7.97 14.99
C TYR A 142 12.00 7.13 13.87
N TYR A 143 12.78 6.16 13.38
CA TYR A 143 12.36 5.24 12.32
C TYR A 143 12.04 3.87 12.91
N TYR A 144 10.74 3.52 12.94
CA TYR A 144 10.27 2.27 13.53
C TYR A 144 10.26 1.12 12.53
N TYR A 145 10.25 -0.10 13.05
CA TYR A 145 10.08 -1.33 12.28
C TYR A 145 9.50 -2.44 13.17
N PRO A 146 8.84 -3.46 12.60
CA PRO A 146 8.45 -3.57 11.18
C PRO A 146 7.17 -2.78 10.87
N GLY A 147 6.94 -2.49 9.58
CA GLY A 147 5.65 -2.04 9.04
C GLY A 147 4.69 -3.22 8.95
N TRP A 148 4.12 -3.62 10.09
CA TRP A 148 3.27 -4.83 10.20
C TRP A 148 1.98 -4.76 9.37
N TRP A 149 1.62 -3.59 8.83
CA TRP A 149 0.57 -3.45 7.83
C TRP A 149 0.94 -4.01 6.45
N GLU A 150 2.22 -4.03 6.10
CA GLU A 150 2.71 -4.32 4.76
C GLU A 150 3.92 -5.26 4.80
N GLY A 151 3.66 -6.56 4.97
CA GLY A 151 4.69 -7.61 4.94
C GLY A 151 5.24 -7.94 3.55
N GLY A 152 4.53 -7.54 2.49
CA GLY A 152 4.90 -7.78 1.10
C GLY A 152 3.84 -7.22 0.15
N PRO A 153 3.65 -5.89 0.11
CA PRO A 153 2.59 -5.27 -0.67
C PRO A 153 2.84 -5.41 -2.16
N THR A 154 1.87 -5.96 -2.87
CA THR A 154 1.91 -6.03 -4.33
C THR A 154 1.40 -4.73 -4.95
N VAL A 155 2.25 -4.09 -5.74
CA VAL A 155 1.88 -2.96 -6.60
C VAL A 155 1.33 -3.53 -7.90
N HIS A 156 0.12 -3.14 -8.29
CA HIS A 156 -0.56 -3.70 -9.45
C HIS A 156 -0.37 -2.84 -10.70
N LEU A 157 -0.35 -3.50 -11.85
CA LEU A 157 -0.76 -2.93 -13.12
C LEU A 157 -2.26 -3.18 -13.27
N LEU A 158 -3.06 -2.12 -13.35
CA LEU A 158 -4.50 -2.22 -13.59
C LEU A 158 -4.81 -1.68 -14.97
N PHE A 159 -5.57 -2.43 -15.75
CA PHE A 159 -5.99 -2.11 -17.10
C PHE A 159 -7.49 -1.89 -17.14
N ASN A 160 -7.94 -0.93 -17.95
CA ASN A 160 -9.33 -0.90 -18.37
C ASN A 160 -9.67 -2.22 -19.07
N LYS A 161 -10.70 -2.93 -18.61
CA LYS A 161 -11.00 -4.28 -19.07
C LYS A 161 -11.31 -4.34 -20.57
N ALA A 162 -12.13 -3.41 -21.08
CA ALA A 162 -12.45 -3.36 -22.51
C ALA A 162 -11.21 -3.14 -23.37
N LYS A 163 -10.29 -2.26 -22.94
CA LYS A 163 -9.02 -2.02 -23.65
C LYS A 163 -8.07 -3.21 -23.58
N TYR A 164 -8.01 -3.91 -22.46
CA TYR A 164 -7.27 -5.16 -22.36
C TYR A 164 -7.83 -6.23 -23.30
N GLU A 165 -9.17 -6.32 -23.42
CA GLU A 165 -9.86 -7.29 -24.27
C GLU A 165 -9.64 -7.05 -25.77
N GLU A 166 -9.44 -5.79 -26.19
CA GLU A 166 -9.08 -5.41 -27.57
C GLU A 166 -7.69 -5.93 -28.01
N LEU A 167 -6.81 -6.29 -27.07
CA LEU A 167 -5.48 -6.81 -27.40
C LEU A 167 -5.54 -8.17 -28.09
N SER A 168 -4.64 -8.39 -29.05
CA SER A 168 -4.43 -9.70 -29.66
C SER A 168 -4.00 -10.74 -28.61
N PRO A 169 -4.24 -12.04 -28.83
CA PRO A 169 -3.77 -13.08 -27.91
C PRO A 169 -2.26 -12.99 -27.63
N ALA A 170 -1.47 -12.64 -28.66
CA ALA A 170 -0.02 -12.46 -28.51
C ALA A 170 0.32 -11.29 -27.56
N TYR A 171 -0.38 -10.16 -27.68
CA TYR A 171 -0.16 -9.01 -26.79
C TYR A 171 -0.69 -9.25 -25.38
N LYS A 172 -1.81 -9.95 -25.23
CA LYS A 172 -2.27 -10.40 -23.91
C LYS A 172 -1.22 -11.27 -23.24
N SER A 173 -0.66 -12.24 -23.95
CA SER A 173 0.41 -13.10 -23.41
C SER A 173 1.67 -12.30 -23.05
N LEU A 174 2.08 -11.34 -23.88
CA LEU A 174 3.27 -10.52 -23.64
C LEU A 174 3.14 -9.62 -22.40
N VAL A 175 1.93 -9.15 -22.08
CA VAL A 175 1.68 -8.34 -20.88
C VAL A 175 1.77 -9.17 -19.58
N HIS A 176 1.66 -10.50 -19.68
CA HIS A 176 1.74 -11.41 -18.52
C HIS A 176 3.18 -11.85 -18.18
N THR A 177 4.16 -11.59 -19.06
CA THR A 177 5.57 -11.94 -18.86
C THR A 177 6.34 -10.83 -18.18
#